data_AF-A0ABD5DI27-F1
#
_entry.id   AF-A0ABD5DI27-F1
#
_cell.length_a   1.000
_cell.length_b   1.000
_cell.length_c   1.000
_cell.angle_alpha   90.00
_cell.angle_beta   90.00
_cell.angle_gamma   90.00
#
_symmetry.space_group_name_H-M   'P 1'
#
loop_
_entity.id
_entity.type
_entity.pdbx_description
1 polymer ?
#
loop_
_entity_poly.entity_id
_entity_poly.type
_entity_poly.pdbx_seq_one_letter_code
_entity_poly.pdbx_strand_id
1 'polypeptide(L)' 'ADLANGYITATLDATAADPVTGQIVIHAEAVDAQGNVDVADADVTVTIDTTPQDLITAITVPEDLNGDGIL' A
#
# COMPACT_ATOMS: atom_id res chain seq x y z
N ALA A 1 -20.88 17.58 12.98
CA ALA A 1 -20.51 17.45 14.40
C ALA A 1 -19.22 16.66 14.40
N ASP A 2 -18.14 17.28 14.85
CA ASP A 2 -16.82 16.68 14.70
C ASP A 2 -16.75 15.38 15.53
N LEU A 3 -16.23 14.31 14.94
CA LEU A 3 -15.99 13.04 15.63
C LEU A 3 -14.75 13.21 16.52
N ALA A 4 -14.87 13.97 17.60
CA ALA A 4 -13.77 14.18 18.53
C ALA A 4 -13.33 12.84 19.15
N ASN A 5 -12.23 12.29 18.62
CA ASN A 5 -11.60 11.01 19.00
C ASN A 5 -12.38 9.74 18.60
N GLY A 6 -13.24 9.80 17.56
CA GLY A 6 -13.84 8.60 16.96
C GLY A 6 -12.86 7.87 16.04
N TYR A 7 -12.90 6.54 15.98
CA TYR A 7 -12.19 5.76 14.98
C TYR A 7 -13.17 4.87 14.20
N ILE A 8 -12.95 4.77 12.89
CA ILE A 8 -13.64 3.83 12.00
C ILE A 8 -12.67 2.70 11.71
N THR A 9 -13.07 1.47 12.00
CA THR A 9 -12.33 0.28 11.56
C THR A 9 -13.01 -0.29 10.33
N ALA A 10 -12.27 -0.36 9.22
CA ALA A 10 -12.73 -0.96 7.97
C ALA A 10 -11.73 -2.03 7.51
N THR A 11 -12.24 -3.14 7.00
CA THR A 11 -11.42 -4.13 6.29
C THR A 11 -11.35 -3.72 4.82
N LEU A 12 -10.13 -3.60 4.30
CA LEU A 12 -9.88 -3.31 2.89
C LEU A 12 -9.36 -4.57 2.21
N ASP A 13 -10.00 -4.95 1.09
CA ASP A 13 -9.45 -5.97 0.21
C ASP A 13 -8.36 -5.36 -0.65
N ALA A 14 -7.15 -5.93 -0.61
CA ALA A 14 -6.02 -5.48 -1.41
C ALA A 14 -6.30 -5.51 -2.91
N THR A 15 -7.20 -6.39 -3.37
CA THR A 15 -7.60 -6.50 -4.77
C THR A 15 -8.52 -5.37 -5.24
N ALA A 16 -9.07 -4.57 -4.31
CA ALA A 16 -9.87 -3.39 -4.62
C ALA A 16 -9.01 -2.16 -4.97
N ALA A 17 -7.69 -2.25 -4.83
CA ALA A 17 -6.79 -1.20 -5.27
C ALA A 17 -6.92 -0.96 -6.78
N ASP A 18 -6.80 0.29 -7.19
CA ASP A 18 -6.78 0.65 -8.60
C ASP A 18 -5.63 -0.12 -9.31
N PRO A 19 -5.91 -0.84 -10.41
CA PRO A 19 -4.94 -1.75 -11.00
C PRO A 19 -3.75 -1.05 -11.69
N VAL A 20 -3.84 0.27 -11.92
CA VAL A 20 -2.78 1.05 -12.56
C VAL A 20 -1.88 1.70 -11.51
N THR A 21 -2.47 2.27 -10.48
CA THR A 21 -1.79 3.06 -9.45
C THR A 21 -1.49 2.28 -8.17
N GLY A 22 -2.19 1.16 -7.94
CA GLY A 22 -2.11 0.37 -6.71
C GLY A 22 -2.73 1.06 -5.49
N GLN A 23 -3.57 2.07 -5.69
CA GLN A 23 -4.09 2.90 -4.60
C GLN A 23 -5.53 2.57 -4.21
N ILE A 24 -5.83 2.76 -2.92
CA ILE A 24 -7.17 2.85 -2.35
C ILE A 24 -7.30 4.26 -1.77
N VAL A 25 -8.36 4.98 -2.16
CA VAL A 25 -8.68 6.31 -1.61
C VAL A 25 -9.83 6.18 -0.62
N ILE A 26 -9.66 6.74 0.57
CA ILE A 26 -10.64 6.70 1.66
C ILE A 26 -11.17 8.12 1.86
N HIS A 27 -12.47 8.25 1.65
CA HIS A 27 -13.24 9.45 1.99
C HIS A 27 -14.01 9.20 3.29
N ALA A 28 -13.96 10.15 4.23
CA ALA A 28 -14.61 10.02 5.53
C ALA A 28 -15.61 11.16 5.76
N GLU A 29 -16.82 10.79 6.16
CA GLU A 29 -17.89 11.71 6.54
C GLU A 29 -18.55 11.23 7.83
N ALA A 30 -18.98 12.17 8.67
CA ALA A 30 -19.74 11.91 9.87
C ALA A 30 -21.12 12.58 9.78
N VAL A 31 -22.18 11.84 10.09
CA VAL A 31 -23.54 12.37 10.10
C VAL A 31 -24.11 12.25 11.51
N ASP A 32 -24.61 13.35 12.07
CA ASP A 32 -25.24 13.35 13.40
C ASP A 32 -26.73 12.93 13.34
N ALA A 33 -27.36 12.79 14.51
CA ALA A 33 -28.75 12.37 14.63
C ALA A 33 -29.76 13.39 14.05
N GLN A 34 -29.34 14.62 13.78
CA GLN A 34 -30.14 15.67 13.13
C GLN A 34 -29.90 15.70 11.61
N GLY A 35 -28.95 14.91 11.10
CA GLY A 35 -28.60 14.83 9.69
C GLY A 35 -27.54 15.83 9.25
N ASN A 36 -26.84 16.52 10.16
CA ASN A 36 -25.75 17.40 9.77
C ASN A 36 -24.52 16.57 9.38
N VAL A 37 -23.91 16.89 8.24
CA VAL A 37 -22.72 16.21 7.72
C VAL A 37 -21.46 16.99 8.06
N ASP A 38 -20.47 16.28 8.57
CA ASP A 38 -19.10 16.74 8.74
C ASP A 38 -18.21 15.97 7.77
N VAL A 39 -17.49 16.67 6.89
CA VAL A 39 -16.68 16.06 5.84
C VAL A 39 -15.23 16.25 6.21
N ALA A 40 -14.42 15.19 6.10
CA ALA A 40 -12.98 15.29 6.34
C ALA A 40 -12.34 16.33 5.41
N ASP A 41 -11.38 17.10 5.93
CA ASP A 41 -10.66 18.13 5.17
C ASP A 41 -9.92 17.58 3.94
N ALA A 42 -9.57 16.29 3.97
CA ALA A 42 -8.91 15.60 2.85
C ALA A 42 -9.16 14.09 2.88
N ASP A 43 -9.06 13.49 1.69
CA ASP A 43 -9.03 12.04 1.53
C ASP A 43 -7.70 11.45 2.02
N VAL A 44 -7.74 10.19 2.45
CA VAL A 44 -6.54 9.40 2.78
C VAL A 44 -6.26 8.42 1.64
N THR A 45 -5.07 8.48 1.08
CA THR A 45 -4.62 7.51 0.08
C THR A 45 -3.74 6.44 0.71
N VAL A 46 -4.08 5.18 0.48
CA VAL A 46 -3.29 4.01 0.87
C VAL A 46 -2.76 3.36 -0.40
N THR A 47 -1.46 3.09 -0.47
CA THR A 47 -0.85 2.34 -1.57
C THR A 47 -0.63 0.90 -1.15
N ILE A 48 -1.13 -0.04 -1.95
CA ILE A 48 -0.96 -1.46 -1.73
C ILE A 48 0.26 -1.94 -2.51
N ASP A 49 1.34 -2.22 -1.78
CA ASP A 49 2.55 -2.81 -2.36
C ASP A 49 2.40 -4.33 -2.41
N THR A 50 2.26 -4.87 -3.62
CA THR A 50 2.25 -6.32 -3.89
C THR A 50 3.52 -6.77 -4.63
N THR A 51 4.47 -5.87 -4.81
CA THR A 51 5.68 -6.11 -5.59
C THR A 51 6.60 -7.06 -4.81
N PRO A 52 6.91 -8.26 -5.34
CA PRO A 52 7.88 -9.12 -4.69
C PRO A 52 9.25 -8.44 -4.65
N GLN A 53 9.93 -8.51 -3.51
CA GLN A 53 11.31 -8.00 -3.42
C GLN A 53 12.27 -8.94 -4.14
N ASP A 54 13.16 -8.35 -4.94
CA ASP A 54 14.28 -9.09 -5.53
C ASP A 54 15.44 -9.15 -4.53
N LEU A 55 15.47 -10.24 -3.77
CA LEU A 55 16.45 -10.44 -2.69
C LEU A 55 17.77 -11.06 -3.17
N ILE A 56 17.81 -11.60 -4.40
CA ILE A 56 19.03 -12.17 -4.98
C ILE A 56 19.48 -11.27 -6.11
N THR A 57 20.37 -10.33 -5.78
CA THR A 57 21.10 -9.55 -6.78
C THR A 57 22.01 -10.45 -7.62
N ALA A 58 22.63 -9.90 -8.67
CA ALA A 58 23.54 -10.64 -9.54
C ALA A 58 24.56 -11.49 -8.77
N ILE A 59 24.51 -12.81 -8.98
CA ILE A 59 25.58 -13.73 -8.62
C ILE A 59 26.48 -13.80 -9.85
N THR A 60 27.67 -13.20 -9.77
CA THR A 60 28.69 -13.36 -10.80
C THR A 60 29.52 -14.59 -10.50
N VAL A 61 29.57 -15.52 -11.45
CA VAL A 61 30.55 -16.60 -11.45
C VAL A 61 31.84 -16.05 -12.05
N PRO A 62 32.99 -16.09 -11.35
CA PRO A 62 34.27 -15.73 -11.96
C PRO A 62 34.61 -16.72 -13.08
N GLU A 63 35.25 -16.23 -14.14
CA GLU A 63 35.76 -17.12 -15.19
C GLU A 63 36.91 -17.96 -14.62
N ASP A 64 36.95 -19.26 -14.92
CA ASP A 64 38.13 -20.09 -14.66
C ASP A 64 39.26 -19.65 -15.61
N LEU A 65 40.03 -18.66 -15.17
CA LEU A 65 41.10 -18.05 -15.96
C LEU A 65 42.32 -18.97 -16.14
N ASN A 66 42.45 -20.01 -15.32
CA ASN A 66 43.64 -20.87 -15.31
C ASN A 66 43.36 -22.30 -15.85
N GLY A 67 42.10 -22.67 -16.05
CA GLY A 67 41.67 -23.94 -16.63
C GLY A 67 41.86 -25.14 -15.70
N ASP A 68 41.90 -24.95 -14.38
CA ASP A 68 42.09 -26.02 -13.40
C ASP A 68 40.78 -26.76 -13.02
N GLY A 69 39.64 -26.31 -13.56
CA GLY A 69 38.35 -26.91 -13.34
C GLY A 69 37.69 -26.51 -12.01
N ILE A 70 38.21 -25.48 -11.35
CA ILE A 70 37.63 -24.84 -10.17
C ILE A 70 37.31 -23.37 -10.52
N LEU A 71 36.14 -22.90 -10.08
CA LEU A 71 35.75 -21.48 -10.12
C LEU A 71 36.23 -20.74 -8.85
#